data_AF-A0A430Q5N2-F1
#
_entry.id   AF-A0A430Q5N2-F1
#
_cell.length_a   1.000
_cell.length_b   1.000
_cell.length_c   1.000
_cell.angle_alpha   90.00
_cell.angle_beta   90.00
_cell.angle_gamma   90.00
#
_symmetry.space_group_name_H-M   'P 1'
#
loop_
_entity.id
_entity.type
_entity.pdbx_description
1 polymer ?
#
loop_
_entity_poly.entity_id
_entity_poly.type
_entity_poly.pdbx_seq_one_letter_code
_entity_poly.pdbx_strand_id
1 'polypeptide(L)'
;MLFNNIVDGVVQSIKLITEEASRRVARYAFQYAKDNGRRSVTAVHKANIMRMSDGLFLRVCREEAAHHREIEFCDMFLDTVCLNVS
;
A
#
# COMPACT_ATOMS: atom_id res chain seq x y z
N MET A 1 -1.70 11.78 9.91
CA MET A 1 -2.27 12.68 8.88
C MET A 1 -2.13 14.08 9.42
N LEU A 2 -1.46 14.98 8.69
CA LEU A 2 -1.26 16.37 9.11
C LEU A 2 -2.34 17.23 8.46
N PHE A 3 -2.98 18.11 9.25
CA PHE A 3 -4.05 19.00 8.79
C PHE A 3 -3.66 20.45 9.07
N ASN A 4 -3.76 21.31 8.05
CA ASN A 4 -3.54 22.74 8.18
C ASN A 4 -4.73 23.51 7.60
N ASN A 5 -5.15 24.56 8.30
CA ASN A 5 -6.06 25.59 7.78
C ASN A 5 -5.21 26.61 7.03
N ILE A 6 -5.39 26.70 5.71
CA ILE A 6 -4.54 27.56 4.86
C ILE A 6 -5.10 28.98 4.79
N VAL A 7 -6.41 29.08 4.61
CA VAL A 7 -7.23 30.29 4.72
C VAL A 7 -8.61 29.89 5.23
N ASP A 8 -9.46 30.86 5.58
CA ASP A 8 -10.81 30.56 6.05
C ASP A 8 -11.58 29.74 5.01
N GLY A 9 -12.21 28.65 5.45
CA GLY A 9 -12.88 27.67 4.59
C GLY A 9 -11.97 26.71 3.80
N VAL A 10 -10.64 26.77 3.90
CA VAL A 10 -9.72 25.87 3.16
C VAL A 10 -8.88 25.02 4.11
N VAL A 11 -9.10 23.70 4.05
CA VAL A 11 -8.35 22.70 4.82
C VAL A 11 -7.50 21.86 3.89
N GLN A 12 -6.21 21.74 4.21
CA GLN A 12 -5.29 20.84 3.50
C GLN A 12 -4.95 19.64 4.39
N SER A 13 -4.99 18.45 3.80
CA SER A 13 -4.47 17.21 4.40
C SER A 13 -3.24 16.73 3.63
N ILE A 14 -2.17 16.39 4.37
CA ILE A 14 -0.95 15.84 3.77
C ILE A 14 -0.91 14.32 3.97
N LYS A 15 -0.84 13.61 2.85
CA LYS A 15 -0.52 12.18 2.79
C LYS A 15 0.96 12.00 2.48
N LEU A 16 1.75 11.66 3.50
CA LEU A 16 3.17 11.36 3.36
C LEU A 16 3.37 9.86 3.19
N ILE A 17 3.99 9.46 2.08
CA ILE A 17 4.42 8.08 1.81
C ILE A 17 5.91 8.13 1.51
N THR A 18 6.69 7.27 2.15
CA THR A 18 8.13 7.17 1.96
C THR A 18 8.49 5.77 1.50
N GLU A 19 9.51 5.66 0.65
CA GLU A 19 10.00 4.37 0.16
C GLU A 19 10.43 3.44 1.30
N GLU A 20 11.23 3.95 2.25
CA GLU A 20 11.74 3.18 3.37
C GLU A 20 10.63 2.55 4.23
N ALA A 21 9.66 3.37 4.66
CA ALA A 21 8.52 2.87 5.44
C ALA A 21 7.67 1.87 4.64
N SER A 22 7.47 2.12 3.34
CA SER A 22 6.72 1.21 2.46
C SER A 22 7.42 -0.15 2.35
N ARG A 23 8.75 -0.14 2.19
CA ARG A 23 9.58 -1.34 2.08
C ARG A 23 9.54 -2.15 3.38
N ARG A 24 9.64 -1.47 4.52
CA ARG A 24 9.57 -2.10 5.84
C ARG A 24 8.26 -2.85 6.04
N VAL A 25 7.13 -2.24 5.70
CA VAL A 25 5.80 -2.87 5.83
C VAL A 25 5.62 -4.00 4.83
N ALA A 26 6.04 -3.82 3.57
CA ALA A 26 5.96 -4.85 2.54
C ALA A 26 6.74 -6.11 2.94
N ARG A 27 7.99 -5.93 3.38
CA ARG A 27 8.84 -7.03 3.86
C ARG A 27 8.21 -7.79 5.02
N TYR A 28 7.65 -7.08 5.99
CA TYR A 28 6.95 -7.70 7.11
C TYR A 28 5.74 -8.52 6.62
N ALA A 29 4.96 -8.01 5.68
CA ALA A 29 3.80 -8.72 5.14
C ALA A 29 4.19 -10.03 4.43
N PHE A 30 5.24 -10.00 3.61
CA PHE A 30 5.76 -11.22 2.96
C PHE A 30 6.35 -12.22 3.96
N GLN A 31 7.13 -11.74 4.93
CA GLN A 31 7.68 -12.60 5.97
C GLN A 31 6.56 -13.26 6.80
N TYR A 32 5.56 -12.48 7.21
CA TYR A 32 4.39 -12.98 7.92
C TYR A 32 3.64 -14.02 7.09
N ALA A 33 3.44 -13.78 5.80
CA ALA A 33 2.78 -14.73 4.91
C ALA A 33 3.56 -16.06 4.85
N LYS A 34 4.89 -16.01 4.73
CA LYS A 34 5.75 -17.18 4.74
C LYS A 34 5.64 -17.96 6.05
N ASP A 35 5.80 -17.29 7.19
CA ASP A 35 5.82 -17.91 8.51
C ASP A 35 4.47 -18.53 8.89
N ASN A 36 3.38 -18.03 8.31
CA ASN A 36 2.01 -18.49 8.57
C ASN A 36 1.43 -19.34 7.43
N GLY A 37 2.25 -19.79 6.48
CA GLY A 37 1.81 -20.65 5.37
C GLY A 37 0.75 -20.01 4.46
N ARG A 38 0.74 -18.67 4.34
CA ARG A 38 -0.14 -17.95 3.41
C ARG A 38 0.47 -17.99 2.01
N ARG A 39 -0.40 -18.19 1.01
CA ARG A 39 0.00 -18.36 -0.38
C ARG A 39 0.11 -17.05 -1.16
N SER A 40 -0.52 -16.00 -0.67
CA SER A 40 -0.58 -14.71 -1.36
C SER A 40 -0.54 -13.52 -0.42
N VAL A 41 -0.08 -12.39 -0.95
CA VAL A 41 -0.10 -11.06 -0.33
C VAL A 41 -0.73 -10.09 -1.32
N THR A 42 -1.71 -9.31 -0.87
CA THR A 42 -2.35 -8.28 -1.70
C THR A 42 -2.03 -6.88 -1.21
N ALA A 43 -1.45 -6.05 -2.07
CA ALA A 43 -1.30 -4.62 -1.81
C ALA A 43 -2.59 -3.89 -2.18
N VAL A 44 -3.21 -3.23 -1.19
CA VAL A 44 -4.43 -2.44 -1.39
C VAL A 44 -4.07 -0.96 -1.56
N HIS A 45 -4.59 -0.32 -2.61
CA HIS A 45 -4.22 1.05 -2.96
C HIS A 45 -5.35 1.83 -3.65
N LYS A 46 -5.15 3.14 -3.83
CA LYS A 46 -6.01 4.01 -4.65
C LYS A 46 -5.19 4.78 -5.70
N ALA A 47 -4.17 4.12 -6.26
CA ALA A 47 -3.26 4.67 -7.26
C ALA A 47 -3.94 5.25 -8.53
N ASN A 48 -5.19 4.87 -8.85
CA ASN A 48 -5.95 5.53 -9.93
C ASN A 48 -6.17 7.02 -9.69
N ILE A 49 -6.32 7.44 -8.43
CA ILE A 49 -6.51 8.85 -8.03
C ILE A 49 -5.19 9.41 -7.48
N MET A 50 -4.50 8.63 -6.65
CA MET A 50 -3.26 9.03 -5.97
C MET A 50 -2.01 8.46 -6.65
N ARG A 51 -1.75 8.90 -7.89
CA ARG A 51 -0.73 8.31 -8.77
C ARG A 51 0.69 8.33 -8.20
N MET A 52 1.14 9.43 -7.61
CA MET A 52 2.52 9.55 -7.13
C MET A 52 2.75 8.83 -5.78
N SER A 53 1.86 9.02 -4.82
CA SER A 53 2.01 8.45 -3.47
C SER A 53 1.73 6.95 -3.45
N ASP A 54 0.56 6.52 -3.92
CA ASP A 54 0.23 5.09 -3.94
C ASP A 54 1.00 4.35 -5.03
N GLY A 55 1.42 5.05 -6.09
CA GLY A 55 2.35 4.50 -7.07
C GLY A 55 3.71 4.16 -6.46
N LEU A 56 4.24 5.02 -5.58
CA LEU A 56 5.48 4.71 -4.84
C LEU A 56 5.30 3.46 -3.97
N PHE A 57 4.21 3.39 -3.20
CA PHE A 57 3.92 2.23 -2.36
C PHE A 57 3.83 0.92 -3.17
N LEU A 58 3.08 0.92 -4.28
CA LEU A 58 2.94 -0.27 -5.13
C LEU A 58 4.25 -0.70 -5.76
N ARG A 59 5.04 0.24 -6.26
CA ARG A 59 6.36 -0.06 -6.84
C ARG A 59 7.21 -0.80 -5.82
N VAL A 60 7.27 -0.31 -4.59
CA VAL A 60 8.04 -0.93 -3.51
C VAL A 60 7.50 -2.31 -3.13
N CYS A 61 6.17 -2.48 -3.06
CA CYS A 61 5.58 -3.79 -2.82
C CYS A 61 5.92 -4.80 -3.93
N ARG A 62 5.92 -4.39 -5.19
CA ARG A 62 6.30 -5.22 -6.34
C ARG A 62 7.79 -5.59 -6.32
N GLU A 63 8.65 -4.64 -5.93
CA GLU A 63 10.07 -4.91 -5.74
C GLU A 63 10.31 -5.94 -4.64
N GLU A 64 9.66 -5.80 -3.48
CA GLU A 64 9.77 -6.80 -2.40
C GLU A 64 9.18 -8.16 -2.81
N ALA A 65 8.08 -8.18 -3.58
CA ALA A 65 7.50 -9.42 -4.12
C ALA A 65 8.50 -10.24 -4.95
N ALA A 66 9.39 -9.57 -5.70
CA ALA A 66 10.40 -10.23 -6.51
C ALA A 66 11.42 -11.04 -5.67
N HIS A 67 11.56 -10.73 -4.37
CA HIS A 67 12.39 -11.45 -3.41
C HIS A 67 11.68 -12.64 -2.75
N HIS A 68 10.36 -12.75 -2.91
CA HIS A 68 9.50 -13.76 -2.27
C HIS A 68 8.66 -14.49 -3.32
N ARG A 69 9.31 -15.16 -4.29
CA ARG A 69 8.66 -15.80 -5.45
C ARG A 69 7.70 -16.94 -5.07
N GLU A 70 7.82 -17.47 -3.86
CA GLU A 70 6.93 -18.49 -3.32
C GLU A 70 5.55 -17.95 -2.89
N ILE A 71 5.41 -16.62 -2.76
CA ILE A 71 4.17 -15.95 -2.39
C ILE A 71 3.64 -15.20 -3.61
N GLU A 72 2.40 -15.49 -3.98
CA GLU A 72 1.70 -14.78 -5.04
C GLU A 72 1.44 -13.33 -4.60
N PHE A 73 1.87 -12.37 -5.42
CA PHE A 73 1.59 -10.96 -5.19
C PHE A 73 0.44 -10.49 -6.06
N CYS A 74 -0.58 -9.90 -5.42
CA CYS A 74 -1.68 -9.23 -6.11
C CYS A 74 -1.72 -7.75 -5.71
N ASP A 75 -2.34 -6.92 -6.54
CA ASP A 75 -2.78 -5.58 -6.15
C ASP A 75 -4.27 -5.39 -6.42
N MET A 76 -4.95 -4.66 -5.53
CA MET A 76 -6.38 -4.38 -5.64
C MET A 76 -6.68 -2.95 -5.25
N PHE A 77 -7.67 -2.35 -5.93
CA PHE A 77 -8.18 -1.05 -5.53
C PHE A 77 -8.99 -1.15 -4.23
N LEU A 78 -8.83 -0.15 -3.36
CA LEU A 78 -9.49 -0.10 -2.05
C LEU A 78 -11.03 -0.27 -2.14
N ASP A 79 -11.66 0.36 -3.13
CA ASP A 79 -13.08 0.21 -3.42
C ASP A 79 -13.47 -1.22 -3.78
N THR A 80 -12.67 -1.88 -4.60
CA THR A 80 -12.90 -3.29 -4.97
C THR A 80 -12.75 -4.21 -3.75
N VAL A 81 -11.78 -3.95 -2.86
CA VAL A 81 -11.61 -4.74 -1.64
C VAL A 81 -12.81 -4.61 -0.72
N CYS A 82 -13.31 -3.39 -0.46
CA CYS A 82 -14.46 -3.20 0.41
C CYS A 82 -15.71 -3.94 -0.10
N LEU A 83 -15.93 -3.97 -1.41
CA LEU A 83 -17.06 -4.67 -2.02
C LEU A 83 -16.93 -6.21 -1.93
N ASN A 84 -15.71 -6.75 -2.02
CA ASN A 84 -15.47 -8.20 -2.04
C ASN A 84 -15.29 -8.83 -0.65
N VAL A 85 -15.13 -8.02 0.40
CA VAL A 85 -14.99 -8.48 1.80
C VAL A 85 -16.32 -8.42 2.56
N SER A 86 -17.41 -8.04 1.88
CA SER A 86 -18.76 -7.94 2.44
C SER A 86 -19.52 -9.27 2.40
#